data_AF-A0A5N8VYJ2-F1
#
_entry.id   AF-A0A5N8VYJ2-F1
#
_cell.length_a   1.000
_cell.length_b   1.000
_cell.length_c   1.000
_cell.angle_alpha   90.00
_cell.angle_beta   90.00
_cell.angle_gamma   90.00
#
_symmetry.space_group_name_H-M   'P 1'
#
loop_
_entity.id
_entity.type
_entity.pdbx_description
1 polymer ?
#
loop_
_entity_poly.entity_id
_entity_poly.type
_entity_poly.pdbx_seq_one_letter_code
_entity_poly.pdbx_strand_id
1 'polypeptide(L)'
;MLERTVVDEEFGRAVERLGRHRLPTLAGVDPYGDTTLRGEAVDRMVRELESSDLARLRGAEREILTTLLAWGLRCRADRDVHIAFSGD
;
A
#
# COMPACT_ATOMS: atom_id res chain seq x y z
N MET A 1 -5.18 13.83 11.18
CA MET A 1 -4.32 14.00 10.00
C MET A 1 -3.13 13.10 10.18
N LEU A 2 -3.04 12.04 9.38
CA LEU A 2 -1.84 11.22 9.35
C LEU A 2 -1.57 10.86 7.90
N GLU A 3 -0.83 11.75 7.25
CA GLU A 3 -0.27 11.58 5.93
C GLU A 3 0.95 10.68 6.08
N ARG A 4 0.94 9.52 5.43
CA ARG A 4 2.17 8.75 5.23
C ARG A 4 2.40 8.61 3.74
N THR A 5 3.24 9.49 3.23
CA THR A 5 3.82 9.42 1.90
C THR A 5 4.62 8.13 1.74
N VAL A 6 4.19 7.24 0.85
CA VAL A 6 4.98 6.09 0.39
C VAL A 6 5.64 6.49 -0.92
N VAL A 7 6.88 6.99 -0.84
CA VAL A 7 7.76 7.23 -2.00
C VAL A 7 8.93 6.29 -1.82
N ASP A 8 9.05 5.23 -2.63
CA ASP A 8 10.31 4.47 -2.68
C ASP A 8 10.37 3.53 -3.89
N GLU A 9 11.58 3.31 -4.45
CA GLU A 9 11.81 2.27 -5.45
C GLU A 9 11.43 0.88 -4.91
N GLU A 10 11.58 0.71 -3.60
CA GLU A 10 11.28 -0.48 -2.80
C GLU A 10 9.78 -0.79 -2.79
N PHE A 11 8.90 0.23 -2.85
CA PHE A 11 7.46 0.01 -3.00
C PHE A 11 7.16 -0.64 -4.35
N GLY A 12 7.71 -0.08 -5.43
CA GLY A 12 7.57 -0.63 -6.78
C GLY A 12 8.10 -2.05 -6.86
N ARG A 13 9.32 -2.29 -6.35
CA ARG A 13 9.93 -3.63 -6.30
C ARG A 13 9.10 -4.63 -5.50
N ALA A 14 8.53 -4.23 -4.38
CA ALA A 14 7.66 -5.07 -3.56
C ALA A 14 6.38 -5.49 -4.32
N VAL A 15 5.74 -4.54 -5.00
CA VAL A 15 4.54 -4.79 -5.82
C VAL A 15 4.86 -5.71 -7.00
N GLU A 16 6.00 -5.50 -7.69
CA GLU A 16 6.46 -6.39 -8.76
C GLU A 16 6.74 -7.81 -8.24
N ARG A 17 7.44 -7.95 -7.09
CA ARG A 17 7.82 -9.25 -6.53
C ARG A 17 6.63 -10.08 -6.04
N LEU A 18 5.59 -9.43 -5.50
CA LEU A 18 4.34 -10.09 -5.14
C LEU A 18 3.41 -10.31 -6.34
N GLY A 19 3.62 -9.54 -7.41
CA GLY A 19 2.90 -9.63 -8.67
C GLY A 19 1.78 -8.60 -8.74
N ARG A 20 1.90 -7.67 -9.70
CA ARG A 20 0.93 -6.59 -9.96
C ARG A 20 -0.53 -7.08 -10.09
N HIS A 21 -0.73 -8.27 -10.66
CA HIS A 21 -2.06 -8.88 -10.85
C HIS A 21 -2.74 -9.28 -9.54
N ARG A 22 -1.97 -9.48 -8.45
CA ARG A 22 -2.48 -9.80 -7.12
C ARG A 22 -2.75 -8.57 -6.27
N LEU A 23 -2.10 -7.46 -6.62
CA LEU A 23 -2.16 -6.18 -5.92
C LEU A 23 -2.65 -5.07 -6.88
N PRO A 24 -3.81 -5.22 -7.55
CA PRO A 24 -4.25 -4.25 -8.55
C PRO A 24 -4.46 -2.85 -7.97
N THR A 25 -4.80 -2.71 -6.69
CA THR A 25 -4.93 -1.40 -6.05
C THR A 25 -3.58 -0.70 -5.94
N LEU A 26 -2.53 -1.42 -5.53
CA LEU A 26 -1.17 -0.85 -5.40
C LEU A 26 -0.46 -0.71 -6.75
N ALA A 27 -0.74 -1.61 -7.70
CA ALA A 27 -0.20 -1.52 -9.05
C ALA A 27 -0.74 -0.32 -9.83
N GLY A 28 -1.90 0.22 -9.43
CA GLY A 28 -2.50 1.42 -10.01
C GLY A 28 -2.04 2.73 -9.36
N VAL A 29 -1.21 2.69 -8.31
CA VAL A 29 -0.62 3.90 -7.72
C VAL A 29 0.41 4.45 -8.69
N ASP A 30 0.25 5.71 -9.08
CA ASP A 30 1.19 6.42 -9.95
C ASP A 30 2.43 6.81 -9.13
N PRO A 31 3.65 6.33 -9.48
CA PRO A 31 4.86 6.72 -8.76
C PRO A 31 5.24 8.20 -8.93
N TYR A 32 4.68 8.90 -9.93
CA TYR A 32 4.93 10.32 -10.18
C TYR A 32 3.70 11.20 -9.86
N GLY A 33 2.62 10.59 -9.36
CA GLY A 33 1.35 11.25 -9.16
C GLY A 33 0.81 11.04 -7.76
N ASP A 34 0.28 12.10 -7.17
CA ASP A 34 -0.38 12.01 -5.88
C ASP A 34 -1.62 11.10 -5.98
N THR A 35 -1.65 10.05 -5.16
CA THR A 35 -2.75 9.10 -5.11
C THR A 35 -3.27 8.99 -3.69
N THR A 36 -4.58 9.07 -3.48
CA THR A 36 -5.19 8.88 -2.15
C THR A 36 -6.13 7.67 -2.14
N LEU A 37 -5.90 6.72 -1.22
CA LEU A 37 -6.77 5.58 -0.95
C LEU A 37 -7.63 5.86 0.28
N ARG A 38 -8.95 5.66 0.14
CA ARG A 38 -9.94 5.81 1.21
C ARG A 38 -11.10 4.83 1.01
N GLY A 39 -11.81 4.51 2.10
CA GLY A 39 -13.03 3.68 2.06
C GLY A 39 -12.81 2.34 1.36
N GLU A 40 -13.61 2.05 0.32
CA GLU A 40 -13.55 0.77 -0.40
C GLU A 40 -12.17 0.49 -1.01
N ALA A 41 -11.44 1.52 -1.45
CA ALA A 41 -10.10 1.35 -2.00
C ALA A 41 -9.12 0.81 -0.94
N VAL A 42 -9.25 1.27 0.32
CA VAL A 42 -8.50 0.73 1.45
C VAL A 42 -8.92 -0.69 1.76
N ASP A 43 -10.23 -0.97 1.81
CA ASP A 43 -10.73 -2.32 2.07
C ASP A 43 -10.20 -3.33 1.04
N ARG A 44 -10.16 -2.93 -0.22
CA ARG A 44 -9.61 -3.75 -1.31
C ARG A 44 -8.10 -3.96 -1.14
N MET A 45 -7.34 -2.89 -0.94
CA MET A 45 -5.89 -2.95 -0.70
C MET A 45 -5.53 -3.88 0.46
N VAL A 46 -6.25 -3.78 1.59
CA VAL A 46 -6.03 -4.64 2.76
C VAL A 46 -6.22 -6.12 2.40
N ARG A 47 -7.32 -6.47 1.71
CA ARG A 47 -7.58 -7.86 1.30
C ARG A 47 -6.50 -8.40 0.36
N GLU A 48 -6.06 -7.58 -0.59
CA GLU A 48 -4.98 -7.95 -1.53
C GLU A 48 -3.68 -8.25 -0.76
N LEU A 49 -3.31 -7.39 0.20
CA LEU A 49 -2.12 -7.56 1.04
C LEU A 49 -2.23 -8.76 1.99
N GLU A 50 -3.39 -8.99 2.63
CA GLU A 50 -3.64 -10.15 3.50
C GLU A 50 -3.57 -11.48 2.74
N SER A 51 -3.98 -11.48 1.46
CA SER A 51 -3.89 -12.65 0.58
C SER A 51 -2.50 -12.88 0.00
N SER A 52 -1.58 -11.92 0.19
CA SER A 52 -0.23 -11.96 -0.36
C SER A 52 0.77 -12.54 0.63
N ASP A 53 1.74 -13.29 0.10
CA ASP A 53 2.81 -13.86 0.92
C ASP A 53 3.92 -12.82 1.18
N LEU A 54 3.67 -11.93 2.15
CA LEU A 54 4.62 -10.89 2.56
C LEU A 54 5.96 -11.45 3.09
N ALA A 55 6.02 -12.73 3.45
CA ALA A 55 7.27 -13.38 3.90
C ALA A 55 8.27 -13.56 2.76
N ARG A 56 7.83 -13.48 1.49
CA ARG A 56 8.69 -13.46 0.29
C ARG A 56 9.48 -12.17 0.13
N LEU A 57 9.06 -11.09 0.79
CA LEU A 57 9.75 -9.81 0.78
C LEU A 57 10.87 -9.79 1.83
N ARG A 58 11.88 -8.96 1.58
CA ARG A 58 13.05 -8.81 2.46
C ARG A 58 13.32 -7.34 2.75
N GLY A 59 13.88 -7.06 3.92
CA GLY A 59 14.30 -5.71 4.31
C GLY A 59 13.19 -4.67 4.14
N ALA A 60 13.53 -3.56 3.50
CA ALA A 60 12.66 -2.41 3.28
C ALA A 60 11.35 -2.75 2.55
N GLU A 61 11.36 -3.64 1.56
CA GLU A 61 10.14 -4.05 0.83
C GLU A 61 9.08 -4.62 1.80
N ARG A 62 9.52 -5.48 2.71
CA ARG A 62 8.63 -6.09 3.70
C ARG A 62 8.14 -5.06 4.70
N GLU A 63 9.01 -4.16 5.14
CA GLU A 63 8.67 -3.10 6.09
C GLU A 63 7.62 -2.15 5.51
N ILE A 64 7.78 -1.72 4.26
CA ILE A 64 6.83 -0.85 3.56
C ILE A 64 5.46 -1.50 3.48
N LEU A 65 5.35 -2.75 2.98
CA LEU A 65 4.05 -3.39 2.82
C LEU A 65 3.40 -3.81 4.15
N THR A 66 4.19 -4.21 5.14
CA THR A 66 3.66 -4.52 6.48
C THR A 66 3.12 -3.26 7.14
N THR A 67 3.83 -2.14 6.98
CA THR A 67 3.38 -0.84 7.48
C THR A 67 2.11 -0.41 6.75
N LEU A 68 2.08 -0.52 5.43
CA LEU A 68 0.91 -0.19 4.61
C LEU A 68 -0.33 -1.01 5.01
N LEU A 69 -0.16 -2.29 5.30
CA LEU A 69 -1.22 -3.14 5.82
C LEU A 69 -1.72 -2.64 7.18
N ALA A 70 -0.83 -2.31 8.11
CA ALA A 70 -1.20 -1.76 9.41
C ALA A 70 -1.97 -0.43 9.28
N TRP A 71 -1.56 0.44 8.35
CA TRP A 71 -2.29 1.67 8.03
C TRP A 71 -3.67 1.39 7.43
N GLY A 72 -3.77 0.45 6.50
CA GLY A 72 -5.03 0.04 5.91
C GLY A 72 -6.00 -0.46 6.98
N LEU A 73 -5.54 -1.32 7.89
CA LEU A 73 -6.35 -1.80 9.02
C LEU A 73 -6.82 -0.65 9.93
N ARG A 74 -5.96 0.33 10.21
CA ARG A 74 -6.35 1.53 10.95
C ARG A 74 -7.42 2.35 10.20
N CYS A 75 -7.28 2.52 8.89
CA CYS A 75 -8.25 3.23 8.05
C CYS A 75 -9.60 2.51 7.94
N ARG A 76 -9.65 1.19 8.16
CA ARG A 76 -10.92 0.46 8.28
C ARG A 76 -11.64 0.75 9.59
N ALA A 77 -10.88 0.99 10.66
CA ALA A 77 -11.43 1.30 11.98
C ALA A 77 -11.85 2.78 12.13
N ASP A 78 -11.21 3.68 11.39
CA ASP A 78 -11.44 5.12 11.42
C ASP A 78 -11.62 5.65 9.99
N ARG A 79 -12.84 6.10 9.67
CA ARG A 79 -13.18 6.55 8.31
C ARG A 79 -12.64 7.94 7.96
N ASP A 80 -12.11 8.68 8.94
CA ASP A 80 -11.57 10.03 8.74
C ASP A 80 -10.08 9.99 8.36
N VAL A 81 -9.43 8.82 8.44
CA VAL A 81 -8.06 8.61 7.99
C VAL A 81 -8.00 7.92 6.63
N HIS A 82 -6.99 8.29 5.86
CA HIS A 82 -6.75 7.81 4.49
C HIS A 82 -5.26 7.60 4.28
N ILE A 83 -4.89 6.92 3.21
CA ILE A 83 -3.50 6.70 2.82
C ILE A 83 -3.21 7.56 1.61
N ALA A 84 -2.22 8.45 1.72
CA ALA A 84 -1.75 9.29 0.64
C ALA A 84 -0.38 8.78 0.14
N PHE A 85 -0.28 8.57 -1.16
CA PHE A 85 0.96 8.33 -1.88
C PHE A 85 1.30 9.66 -2.56
N SER A 86 2.54 10.10 -2.42
CA SER A 86 3.03 11.27 -3.16
C SER A 86 4.04 10.78 -4.17
N GLY A 87 4.02 11.35 -5.37
CA GLY A 87 5.12 11.21 -6.31
C GLY A 87 6.17 12.29 -6.09
N ASP A 88 7.37 12.08 -6.60
CA ASP A 88 8.41 13.11 -6.78
C ASP A 88 8.49 13.53 -8.25
#